data_AF-A0A852GGB5-F1
#
_entry.id   AF-A0A852GGB5-F1
#
_cell.length_a   1.000
_cell.length_b   1.000
_cell.length_c   1.000
_cell.angle_alpha   90.00
_cell.angle_beta   90.00
_cell.angle_gamma   90.00
#
_symmetry.space_group_name_H-M   'P 1'
#
loop_
_entity.id
_entity.type
_entity.pdbx_description
1 polymer ?
#
loop_
_entity_poly.entity_id
_entity_poly.type
_entity_poly.pdbx_seq_one_letter_code
_entity_poly.pdbx_strand_id
1 'polypeptide(L)'
;MTDFEKNLRQDMVSQLHNLAAAGDAAKLKALLSHSPSLINVAADNGWTALMYGARNGHLEVVQILLDEGCDRSIVNKSRQTALDIAKFWGYKHIANLLANVKGGQRPNFLSNEVKEYENYFGLTLLDRRSDKRTDSKWLSRKQSHPTTVYIVFSNLSPLVTLGGGTESFQQPEVKLCRLYHKDVEQYMSQTEEGTLIFLGVELQFQMNRLAACNGRVLEEDEEDGLVAWFALSIDSASAEKFKQKHEDCYFLHPPMPALLQLPEKEAGVVAQARSVLAWHSRYRFCPTCGSATKIEEGGYKKTCLKEDCPSLQGVHNTSYPRVGENIV
;
A
#
# COMPACT_ATOMS: atom_id res chain seq x y z
N MET A 1 -1.30 20.51 -55.76
CA MET A 1 -2.70 20.31 -55.34
C MET A 1 -3.58 21.23 -56.16
N THR A 2 -4.45 20.66 -56.99
CA THR A 2 -5.42 21.41 -57.80
C THR A 2 -6.40 22.13 -56.86
N ASP A 3 -6.98 23.27 -57.26
CA ASP A 3 -7.94 24.02 -56.42
C ASP A 3 -9.14 23.16 -55.98
N PHE A 4 -9.46 22.12 -56.75
CA PHE A 4 -10.47 21.11 -56.42
C PHE A 4 -10.10 20.25 -55.20
N GLU A 5 -8.86 19.79 -55.08
CA GLU A 5 -8.38 18.99 -53.93
C GLU A 5 -8.33 19.81 -52.64
N LYS A 6 -8.05 21.11 -52.73
CA LYS A 6 -8.06 22.03 -51.58
C LYS A 6 -9.48 22.21 -51.04
N ASN A 7 -10.46 22.40 -51.92
CA ASN A 7 -11.86 22.56 -51.53
C ASN A 7 -12.42 21.30 -50.87
N LEU A 8 -12.13 20.12 -51.43
CA LEU A 8 -12.54 18.83 -50.83
C LEU A 8 -11.95 18.64 -49.42
N ARG A 9 -10.69 19.02 -49.21
CA ARG A 9 -10.06 18.93 -47.88
C ARG A 9 -10.71 19.89 -46.88
N GLN A 10 -11.03 21.11 -47.31
CA GLN A 10 -11.68 22.11 -46.47
C GLN A 10 -13.10 21.68 -46.07
N ASP A 11 -13.84 21.03 -46.98
CA ASP A 11 -15.17 20.49 -46.71
C ASP A 11 -15.11 19.36 -45.69
N MET A 12 -14.15 18.43 -45.82
CA MET A 12 -13.94 17.35 -44.85
C MET A 12 -13.55 17.85 -43.46
N VAL A 13 -12.72 18.89 -43.37
CA VAL A 13 -12.34 19.51 -42.10
C VAL A 13 -13.56 20.14 -41.42
N SER A 14 -14.34 20.89 -42.20
CA SER A 14 -15.57 21.53 -41.73
C SER A 14 -16.61 20.47 -41.30
N GLN A 15 -16.71 19.36 -42.02
CA GLN A 15 -17.54 18.22 -41.64
C GLN A 15 -17.09 17.59 -40.31
N LEU A 16 -15.79 17.37 -40.11
CA LEU A 16 -15.27 16.84 -38.84
C LEU A 16 -15.63 17.73 -37.65
N HIS A 17 -15.45 19.05 -37.77
CA HIS A 17 -15.78 19.99 -36.70
C HIS A 17 -17.27 20.06 -36.42
N ASN A 18 -18.12 20.03 -37.45
CA ASN A 18 -19.57 20.00 -37.31
C ASN A 18 -20.05 18.72 -36.61
N LEU A 19 -19.48 17.56 -36.96
CA LEU A 19 -19.79 16.29 -36.30
C LEU A 19 -19.38 16.30 -34.82
N ALA A 20 -18.20 16.86 -34.52
CA ALA A 20 -17.74 17.00 -33.14
C ALA A 20 -18.60 17.98 -32.32
N ALA A 21 -19.07 19.06 -32.93
CA ALA A 21 -19.97 20.01 -32.29
C ALA A 21 -21.38 19.45 -32.09
N ALA A 22 -21.89 18.67 -33.06
CA ALA A 22 -23.20 18.03 -32.98
C ALA A 22 -23.24 16.83 -32.04
N GLY A 23 -22.10 16.19 -31.76
CA GLY A 23 -22.02 15.00 -30.91
C GLY A 23 -22.24 13.69 -31.66
N ASP A 24 -22.18 13.68 -33.00
CA ASP A 24 -22.39 12.47 -33.81
C ASP A 24 -21.13 11.60 -33.84
N ALA A 25 -20.92 10.88 -32.74
CA ALA A 25 -19.79 10.00 -32.49
C ALA A 25 -19.60 8.92 -33.57
N ALA A 26 -20.70 8.35 -34.07
CA ALA A 26 -20.68 7.28 -35.06
C ALA A 26 -20.12 7.75 -36.42
N LYS A 27 -20.63 8.88 -36.93
CA LYS A 27 -20.12 9.46 -38.19
C LYS A 27 -18.72 10.03 -38.03
N LEU A 28 -18.41 10.62 -36.88
CA LEU A 28 -17.08 11.13 -36.59
C LEU A 28 -16.02 10.02 -36.64
N LYS A 29 -16.31 8.87 -36.00
CA LYS A 29 -15.43 7.69 -36.06
C LYS A 29 -15.26 7.18 -37.47
N ALA A 30 -16.36 7.04 -38.22
CA ALA A 30 -16.31 6.60 -39.62
C ALA A 30 -15.45 7.53 -40.48
N LEU A 31 -15.56 8.85 -40.31
CA LEU A 31 -14.74 9.83 -41.04
C LEU A 31 -13.25 9.72 -40.70
N LEU A 32 -12.91 9.55 -39.41
CA LEU A 32 -11.52 9.40 -38.95
C LEU A 32 -10.89 8.08 -39.42
N SER A 33 -11.66 7.00 -39.52
CA SER A 33 -11.18 5.73 -40.06
C SER A 33 -10.76 5.83 -41.53
N HIS A 34 -11.43 6.69 -42.32
CA HIS A 34 -11.07 6.92 -43.72
C HIS A 34 -9.96 7.96 -43.88
N SER A 35 -9.90 8.94 -42.96
CA SER A 35 -9.01 10.10 -43.05
C SER A 35 -8.39 10.45 -41.69
N PRO A 36 -7.45 9.64 -41.15
CA PRO A 36 -6.88 9.84 -39.82
C PRO A 36 -6.07 11.13 -39.69
N SER A 37 -5.55 11.66 -40.81
CA SER A 37 -4.78 12.92 -40.84
C SER A 37 -5.57 14.15 -40.41
N LEU A 38 -6.91 14.07 -40.32
CA LEU A 38 -7.78 15.19 -39.94
C LEU A 38 -7.88 15.43 -38.43
N ILE A 39 -7.45 14.47 -37.60
CA ILE A 39 -7.72 14.43 -36.15
C ILE A 39 -7.27 15.69 -35.38
N ASN A 40 -6.17 16.32 -35.81
CA ASN A 40 -5.57 17.49 -35.17
C ASN A 40 -5.76 18.79 -35.97
N VAL A 41 -6.56 18.76 -37.05
CA VAL A 41 -6.75 19.94 -37.89
C VAL A 41 -7.64 20.96 -37.16
N ALA A 42 -7.15 22.21 -37.12
CA ALA A 42 -7.85 23.34 -36.55
C ALA A 42 -8.64 24.12 -37.63
N ALA A 43 -9.81 24.64 -37.25
CA ALA A 43 -10.55 25.61 -38.04
C ALA A 43 -9.83 26.97 -38.09
N ASP A 44 -10.33 27.90 -38.90
CA ASP A 44 -9.75 29.25 -39.07
C ASP A 44 -9.64 30.04 -37.77
N ASN A 45 -10.45 29.71 -36.76
CA ASN A 45 -10.43 30.29 -35.41
C ASN A 45 -9.48 29.57 -34.43
N GLY A 46 -8.75 28.55 -34.89
CA GLY A 46 -7.85 27.71 -34.09
C GLY A 46 -8.53 26.59 -33.32
N TRP A 47 -9.82 26.32 -33.55
CA TRP A 47 -10.54 25.27 -32.83
C TRP A 47 -10.37 23.89 -33.46
N THR A 48 -10.06 22.88 -32.65
CA THR A 48 -10.01 21.48 -33.09
C THR A 48 -11.30 20.74 -32.77
N ALA A 49 -11.50 19.57 -33.38
CA ALA A 49 -12.64 18.69 -33.07
C ALA A 49 -12.75 18.38 -31.55
N LEU A 50 -11.62 18.18 -30.88
CA LEU A 50 -11.57 17.93 -29.44
C LEU A 50 -12.11 19.12 -28.62
N MET A 51 -11.82 20.36 -29.04
CA MET A 51 -12.34 21.56 -28.40
C MET A 51 -13.85 21.74 -28.59
N TYR A 52 -14.38 21.40 -29.78
CA TYR A 52 -15.81 21.43 -30.03
C TYR A 52 -16.57 20.39 -29.19
N GLY A 53 -16.04 19.16 -29.10
CA GLY A 53 -16.60 18.13 -28.22
C GLY A 53 -16.56 18.54 -26.75
N ALA A 54 -15.45 19.13 -26.29
CA ALA A 54 -15.30 19.60 -24.92
C ALA A 54 -16.20 20.80 -24.57
N ARG A 55 -16.42 21.73 -25.50
CA ARG A 55 -17.31 22.89 -25.32
C ARG A 55 -18.78 22.49 -25.20
N ASN A 56 -19.21 21.48 -25.93
CA ASN A 56 -20.62 21.09 -26.00
C ASN A 56 -20.97 19.94 -25.05
N GLY A 57 -20.00 19.41 -24.29
CA GLY A 57 -20.24 18.36 -23.31
C GLY A 57 -20.33 16.95 -23.90
N HIS A 58 -19.84 16.73 -25.12
CA HIS A 58 -19.97 15.46 -25.83
C HIS A 58 -18.88 14.47 -25.42
N LEU A 59 -19.09 13.78 -24.30
CA LEU A 59 -18.13 12.83 -23.73
C LEU A 59 -17.70 11.73 -24.71
N GLU A 60 -18.64 11.13 -25.45
CA GLU A 60 -18.34 10.03 -26.39
C GLU A 60 -17.42 10.48 -27.53
N VAL A 61 -17.64 11.69 -28.06
CA VAL A 61 -16.77 12.29 -29.08
C VAL A 61 -15.36 12.53 -28.51
N VAL A 62 -15.27 13.06 -27.29
CA VAL A 62 -13.97 13.29 -26.62
C VAL A 62 -13.23 11.97 -26.41
N GLN A 63 -13.93 10.91 -25.99
CA GLN A 63 -13.33 9.59 -25.79
C GLN A 63 -12.78 9.03 -27.11
N ILE A 64 -13.57 9.05 -28.19
CA ILE A 64 -13.13 8.56 -29.51
C ILE A 64 -11.90 9.32 -30.00
N LEU A 65 -11.90 10.65 -29.90
CA LEU A 65 -10.76 11.46 -30.33
C LEU A 65 -9.50 11.16 -29.51
N LEU A 66 -9.62 10.88 -28.21
CA LEU A 66 -8.50 10.50 -27.37
C LEU A 66 -7.99 9.09 -27.69
N ASP A 67 -8.89 8.13 -27.93
CA ASP A 67 -8.56 6.76 -28.28
C ASP A 67 -7.82 6.68 -29.64
N GLU A 68 -8.17 7.57 -30.58
CA GLU A 68 -7.51 7.73 -31.88
C GLU A 68 -6.21 8.57 -31.83
N GLY A 69 -5.78 9.00 -30.63
CA GLY A 69 -4.48 9.66 -30.42
C GLY A 69 -4.43 11.17 -30.74
N CYS A 70 -5.55 11.90 -30.59
CA CYS A 70 -5.59 13.35 -30.77
C CYS A 70 -4.63 14.10 -29.82
N ASP A 71 -4.01 15.16 -30.34
CA ASP A 71 -3.15 16.07 -29.56
C ASP A 71 -4.01 17.02 -28.71
N ARG A 72 -4.02 16.75 -27.40
CA ARG A 72 -4.73 17.52 -26.39
C ARG A 72 -4.07 18.86 -26.03
N SER A 73 -2.83 19.10 -26.49
CA SER A 73 -2.04 20.29 -26.15
C SER A 73 -2.28 21.48 -27.08
N ILE A 74 -2.99 21.26 -28.19
CA ILE A 74 -3.34 22.31 -29.14
C ILE A 74 -4.17 23.40 -28.43
N VAL A 75 -3.85 24.66 -28.74
CA VAL A 75 -4.53 25.84 -28.21
C VAL A 75 -5.22 26.62 -29.33
N ASN A 76 -6.40 27.15 -29.04
CA ASN A 76 -7.10 28.04 -29.98
C ASN A 76 -6.50 29.46 -29.98
N LYS A 77 -7.05 30.38 -30.80
CA LYS A 77 -6.62 31.79 -30.84
C LYS A 77 -6.72 32.52 -29.48
N SER A 78 -7.59 32.05 -28.59
CA SER A 78 -7.73 32.56 -27.22
C SER A 78 -6.77 31.91 -26.22
N ARG A 79 -5.81 31.11 -26.69
CA ARG A 79 -4.85 30.33 -25.88
C ARG A 79 -5.50 29.31 -24.93
N GLN A 80 -6.66 28.78 -25.29
CA GLN A 80 -7.37 27.78 -24.49
C GLN A 80 -7.16 26.38 -25.08
N THR A 81 -6.82 25.42 -24.22
CA THR A 81 -6.85 23.98 -24.55
C THR A 81 -8.27 23.43 -24.43
N ALA A 82 -8.51 22.21 -24.94
CA ALA A 82 -9.77 21.51 -24.72
C ALA A 82 -10.09 21.32 -23.23
N LEU A 83 -9.06 21.16 -22.37
CA LEU A 83 -9.23 21.05 -20.92
C LEU A 83 -9.72 22.37 -20.30
N ASP A 84 -9.15 23.49 -20.72
CA ASP A 84 -9.55 24.82 -20.21
C ASP A 84 -11.01 25.12 -20.57
N ILE A 85 -11.40 24.74 -21.80
CA ILE A 85 -12.78 24.86 -22.26
C ILE A 85 -13.70 23.97 -21.41
N ALA A 86 -13.38 22.69 -21.20
CA ALA A 86 -14.19 21.79 -20.38
C ALA A 86 -14.36 22.29 -18.94
N LYS A 87 -13.31 22.87 -18.35
CA LYS A 87 -13.36 23.49 -17.01
C LYS A 87 -14.23 24.75 -17.00
N PHE A 88 -14.09 25.63 -17.99
CA PHE A 88 -14.85 26.86 -18.09
C PHE A 88 -16.36 26.59 -18.17
N TRP A 89 -16.77 25.58 -18.93
CA TRP A 89 -18.18 25.17 -19.07
C TRP A 89 -18.67 24.23 -17.95
N GLY A 90 -17.80 23.84 -17.01
CA GLY A 90 -18.18 23.03 -15.84
C GLY A 90 -18.33 21.53 -16.11
N TYR A 91 -17.88 21.01 -17.25
CA TYR A 91 -17.96 19.58 -17.58
C TYR A 91 -16.85 18.77 -16.91
N LYS A 92 -17.04 18.52 -15.60
CA LYS A 92 -16.06 17.83 -14.74
C LYS A 92 -15.62 16.46 -15.27
N HIS A 93 -16.55 15.68 -15.85
CA HIS A 93 -16.27 14.35 -16.39
C HIS A 93 -15.31 14.41 -17.61
N ILE A 94 -15.52 15.37 -18.52
CA ILE A 94 -14.62 15.61 -19.67
C ILE A 94 -13.29 16.20 -19.20
N ALA A 95 -13.30 17.13 -18.25
CA ALA A 95 -12.07 17.72 -17.72
C ALA A 95 -11.17 16.65 -17.07
N ASN A 96 -11.76 15.72 -16.30
CA ASN A 96 -11.02 14.59 -15.71
C ASN A 96 -10.47 13.64 -16.79
N LEU A 97 -11.26 13.37 -17.84
CA LEU A 97 -10.82 12.52 -18.94
C LEU A 97 -9.64 13.14 -19.71
N LEU A 98 -9.69 14.44 -19.99
CA LEU A 98 -8.61 15.18 -20.66
C LEU A 98 -7.35 15.32 -19.79
N ALA A 99 -7.53 15.41 -18.46
CA ALA A 99 -6.42 15.49 -17.50
C ALA A 99 -5.70 14.15 -17.29
N ASN A 100 -6.43 13.03 -17.38
CA ASN A 100 -5.85 11.70 -17.20
C ASN A 100 -5.15 11.23 -18.48
N VAL A 101 -3.84 11.03 -18.39
CA VAL A 101 -2.99 10.57 -19.50
C VAL A 101 -2.85 9.06 -19.42
N LYS A 102 -3.59 8.32 -20.24
CA LYS A 102 -3.17 6.98 -20.68
C LYS A 102 -2.57 7.13 -22.08
N GLY A 103 -1.23 7.24 -22.16
CA GLY A 103 -0.48 7.18 -23.42
C GLY A 103 0.04 8.52 -23.96
N GLY A 104 1.32 8.82 -23.71
CA GLY A 104 2.06 9.95 -24.31
C GLY A 104 3.25 10.36 -23.43
N GLN A 105 4.48 10.18 -23.93
CA GLN A 105 5.74 10.51 -23.24
C GLN A 105 5.79 11.98 -22.82
N ARG A 106 6.12 12.23 -21.54
CA ARG A 106 6.28 13.56 -20.96
C ARG A 106 7.73 14.05 -21.14
N PRO A 107 7.99 15.36 -21.22
CA PRO A 107 9.35 15.90 -21.22
C PRO A 107 10.12 15.42 -19.98
N ASN A 108 11.34 14.93 -20.18
CA ASN A 108 12.22 14.27 -19.19
C ASN A 108 12.50 15.06 -17.88
N PHE A 109 12.06 16.31 -17.75
CA PHE A 109 12.31 17.14 -16.57
C PHE A 109 11.16 17.10 -15.54
N LEU A 110 9.97 16.61 -15.90
CA LEU A 110 8.85 16.43 -14.98
C LEU A 110 8.57 14.94 -14.81
N SER A 111 9.49 14.23 -14.13
CA SER A 111 9.20 12.90 -13.61
C SER A 111 8.06 13.04 -12.59
N ASN A 112 6.85 12.60 -12.97
CA ASN A 112 5.75 12.40 -12.04
C ASN A 112 5.89 11.09 -11.25
N GLU A 113 7.09 10.50 -11.22
CA GLU A 113 7.53 9.84 -10.02
C GLU A 113 7.62 10.94 -8.95
N VAL A 114 6.50 11.20 -8.28
CA VAL A 114 6.62 11.34 -6.83
C VAL A 114 7.34 10.06 -6.45
N LYS A 115 8.66 10.11 -6.26
CA LYS A 115 9.29 9.11 -5.41
C LYS A 115 8.55 9.31 -4.11
N GLU A 116 7.53 8.48 -3.88
CA GLU A 116 6.99 8.32 -2.54
C GLU A 116 8.21 7.88 -1.75
N TYR A 117 8.79 8.84 -1.03
CA TYR A 117 9.86 8.57 -0.11
C TYR A 117 9.19 7.80 1.02
N GLU A 118 9.06 6.50 0.83
CA GLU A 118 8.59 5.61 1.86
C GLU A 118 9.65 5.60 2.95
N ASN A 119 9.21 5.86 4.18
CA ASN A 119 10.09 5.75 5.33
C ASN A 119 10.67 4.32 5.33
N TYR A 120 11.98 4.19 5.58
CA TYR A 120 12.66 2.89 5.69
C TYR A 120 11.92 1.92 6.65
N PHE A 121 11.30 2.45 7.71
CA PHE A 121 10.47 1.68 8.66
C PHE A 121 8.96 1.62 8.30
N GLY A 122 8.56 2.20 7.18
CA GLY A 122 7.19 2.23 6.66
C GLY A 122 6.83 1.02 5.78
N LEU A 123 7.84 0.37 5.19
CA LEU A 123 7.68 -0.83 4.37
C LEU A 123 7.42 -2.06 5.23
N THR A 124 6.43 -2.88 4.88
CA THR A 124 6.05 -4.09 5.66
C THR A 124 5.85 -5.32 4.78
N LEU A 125 6.08 -6.50 5.37
CA LEU A 125 5.76 -7.81 4.78
C LEU A 125 4.31 -8.25 5.05
N LEU A 126 3.61 -7.54 5.93
CA LEU A 126 2.38 -8.02 6.55
C LEU A 126 1.19 -7.13 6.21
N ASP A 127 0.05 -7.76 5.91
CA ASP A 127 -1.26 -7.14 6.05
C ASP A 127 -1.61 -7.14 7.54
N ARG A 128 -1.77 -5.95 8.11
CA ARG A 128 -2.00 -5.77 9.56
C ARG A 128 -3.31 -6.39 10.06
N ARG A 129 -4.29 -6.66 9.18
CA ARG A 129 -5.60 -7.28 9.49
C ARG A 129 -6.18 -6.83 10.84
N SER A 130 -6.37 -5.51 11.00
CA SER A 130 -6.86 -4.95 12.26
C SER A 130 -8.24 -5.46 12.66
N ASP A 131 -9.04 -5.92 11.69
CA ASP A 131 -10.33 -6.59 11.88
C ASP A 131 -10.23 -7.87 12.73
N LYS A 132 -9.08 -8.57 12.68
CA LYS A 132 -8.85 -9.82 13.42
C LYS A 132 -8.40 -9.62 14.86
N ARG A 133 -8.04 -8.39 15.25
CA ARG A 133 -7.53 -8.10 16.60
C ARG A 133 -8.56 -8.33 17.69
N THR A 134 -9.84 -8.11 17.39
CA THR A 134 -10.95 -8.30 18.33
C THR A 134 -11.42 -9.75 18.41
N ASP A 135 -11.05 -10.60 17.45
CA ASP A 135 -11.44 -12.01 17.41
C ASP A 135 -10.47 -12.87 18.24
N SER A 136 -10.73 -12.95 19.55
CA SER A 136 -9.93 -13.75 20.48
C SER A 136 -9.89 -15.24 20.11
N LYS A 137 -10.98 -15.80 19.56
CA LYS A 137 -11.02 -17.22 19.18
C LYS A 137 -10.11 -17.49 17.99
N TRP A 138 -10.10 -16.61 17.00
CA TRP A 138 -9.19 -16.71 15.87
C TRP A 138 -7.73 -16.53 16.29
N LEU A 139 -7.44 -15.55 17.15
CA LEU A 139 -6.08 -15.34 17.67
C LEU A 139 -5.57 -16.56 18.44
N SER A 140 -6.35 -17.14 19.35
CA SER A 140 -5.96 -18.34 20.10
C SER A 140 -5.68 -19.54 19.18
N ARG A 141 -6.51 -19.75 18.14
CA ARG A 141 -6.26 -20.82 17.15
C ARG A 141 -4.97 -20.60 16.39
N LYS A 142 -4.73 -19.38 15.90
CA LYS A 142 -3.51 -19.04 15.18
C LYS A 142 -2.26 -19.11 16.07
N GLN A 143 -2.36 -18.84 17.37
CA GLN A 143 -1.21 -18.98 18.27
C GLN A 143 -0.66 -20.42 18.32
N SER A 144 -1.54 -21.42 18.28
CA SER A 144 -1.15 -22.84 18.26
C SER A 144 -0.91 -23.41 16.86
N HIS A 145 -1.16 -22.63 15.80
CA HIS A 145 -1.10 -23.14 14.43
C HIS A 145 0.36 -23.31 13.97
N PRO A 146 0.73 -24.42 13.31
CA PRO A 146 2.12 -24.71 12.94
C PRO A 146 2.73 -23.74 11.93
N THR A 147 1.92 -23.07 11.11
CA THR A 147 2.42 -22.09 10.12
C THR A 147 2.67 -20.70 10.72
N THR A 148 2.22 -20.45 11.94
CA THR A 148 2.34 -19.13 12.58
C THR A 148 3.80 -18.79 12.87
N VAL A 149 4.18 -17.58 12.47
CA VAL A 149 5.54 -17.06 12.63
C VAL A 149 5.62 -16.21 13.89
N TYR A 150 6.67 -16.44 14.67
CA TYR A 150 7.00 -15.67 15.86
C TYR A 150 8.33 -14.94 15.66
N ILE A 151 8.36 -13.67 16.04
CA ILE A 151 9.59 -12.90 16.23
C ILE A 151 9.77 -12.60 17.70
N VAL A 152 10.92 -12.99 18.24
CA VAL A 152 11.21 -12.89 19.68
C VAL A 152 11.97 -11.62 19.97
N PHE A 153 11.61 -10.96 21.08
CA PHE A 153 12.27 -9.77 21.59
C PHE A 153 12.73 -10.00 23.03
N SER A 154 13.91 -9.48 23.34
CA SER A 154 14.39 -9.32 24.72
C SER A 154 14.84 -7.88 24.91
N ASN A 155 14.35 -7.20 25.95
CA ASN A 155 14.65 -5.79 26.22
C ASN A 155 14.49 -4.89 24.97
N LEU A 156 13.40 -5.09 24.21
CA LEU A 156 13.09 -4.37 22.95
C LEU A 156 14.09 -4.59 21.80
N SER A 157 14.99 -5.57 21.91
CA SER A 157 15.94 -5.97 20.88
C SER A 157 15.39 -7.21 20.16
N PRO A 158 15.25 -7.19 18.81
CA PRO A 158 14.76 -8.35 18.07
C PRO A 158 15.81 -9.45 17.99
N LEU A 159 15.36 -10.70 17.94
CA LEU A 159 16.21 -11.83 17.62
C LEU A 159 16.49 -11.87 16.12
N VAL A 160 17.78 -11.93 15.77
CA VAL A 160 18.26 -11.97 14.39
C VAL A 160 19.24 -13.13 14.19
N THR A 161 19.47 -13.48 12.94
CA THR A 161 20.48 -14.44 12.51
C THR A 161 21.28 -13.86 11.35
N LEU A 162 22.49 -14.36 11.13
CA LEU A 162 23.32 -13.97 9.98
C LEU A 162 23.02 -14.91 8.81
N GLY A 163 22.43 -14.38 7.75
CA GLY A 163 22.19 -15.11 6.51
C GLY A 163 23.40 -15.04 5.59
N GLY A 164 23.91 -16.21 5.18
CA GLY A 164 24.92 -16.37 4.13
C GLY A 164 24.84 -17.77 3.54
N GLY A 165 24.26 -17.90 2.35
CA GLY A 165 24.32 -19.16 1.60
C GLY A 165 25.76 -19.46 1.20
N THR A 166 26.14 -20.74 1.15
CA THR A 166 27.44 -21.26 0.72
C THR A 166 27.86 -20.85 -0.70
N GLU A 167 27.04 -20.09 -1.42
CA GLU A 167 27.24 -19.70 -2.81
C GLU A 167 26.96 -18.21 -3.02
N SER A 168 27.92 -17.34 -2.68
CA SER A 168 28.24 -16.07 -3.37
C SER A 168 29.03 -15.12 -2.45
N PHE A 169 29.86 -14.28 -3.07
CA PHE A 169 30.71 -13.24 -2.46
C PHE A 169 29.93 -12.08 -1.78
N GLN A 170 28.71 -12.31 -1.27
CA GLN A 170 27.91 -11.31 -0.59
C GLN A 170 28.27 -11.21 0.90
N GLN A 171 28.29 -9.97 1.42
CA GLN A 171 28.47 -9.71 2.85
C GLN A 171 27.35 -10.41 3.65
N PRO A 172 27.66 -10.90 4.87
CA PRO A 172 26.66 -11.54 5.72
C PRO A 172 25.52 -10.56 6.00
N GLU A 173 24.30 -10.94 5.66
CA GLU A 173 23.11 -10.09 5.78
C GLU A 173 22.37 -10.44 7.08
N VAL A 174 22.11 -9.43 7.92
CA VAL A 174 21.34 -9.63 9.15
C VAL A 174 19.87 -9.83 8.79
N LYS A 175 19.28 -10.93 9.23
CA LYS A 175 17.87 -11.27 8.96
C LYS A 175 17.14 -11.56 10.25
N LEU A 176 15.84 -11.29 10.26
CA LEU A 176 14.98 -11.69 11.37
C LEU A 176 14.98 -13.20 11.53
N CYS A 177 15.19 -13.66 12.77
CA CYS A 177 14.99 -15.05 13.12
C CYS A 177 13.49 -15.33 13.18
N ARG A 178 12.98 -16.12 12.22
CA ARG A 178 11.58 -16.54 12.15
C ARG A 178 11.44 -17.86 12.88
N LEU A 179 10.62 -17.86 13.93
CA LEU A 179 10.38 -19.02 14.78
C LEU A 179 8.95 -19.51 14.61
N TYR A 180 8.70 -20.76 15.00
CA TYR A 180 7.37 -21.36 14.93
C TYR A 180 6.86 -21.75 16.31
N HIS A 181 5.60 -22.17 16.39
CA HIS A 181 4.94 -22.50 17.65
C HIS A 181 5.78 -23.43 18.56
N LYS A 182 6.42 -24.47 17.99
CA LYS A 182 7.27 -25.43 18.72
C LYS A 182 8.50 -24.79 19.38
N ASP A 183 9.01 -23.70 18.83
CA ASP A 183 10.20 -23.02 19.34
C ASP A 183 9.85 -22.12 20.53
N VAL A 184 8.62 -21.60 20.56
CA VAL A 184 8.19 -20.58 21.52
C VAL A 184 7.22 -21.08 22.60
N GLU A 185 6.57 -22.23 22.42
CA GLU A 185 5.51 -22.76 23.31
C GLU A 185 5.92 -22.80 24.79
N GLN A 186 7.18 -23.17 25.06
CA GLN A 186 7.72 -23.28 26.42
C GLN A 186 7.77 -21.90 27.08
N TYR A 187 8.14 -20.87 26.33
CA TYR A 187 8.27 -19.51 26.85
C TYR A 187 6.90 -18.84 26.99
N MET A 188 5.93 -19.15 26.12
CA MET A 188 4.57 -18.61 26.24
C MET A 188 3.87 -19.05 27.53
N SER A 189 4.11 -20.27 27.99
CA SER A 189 3.50 -20.80 29.22
C SER A 189 4.20 -20.38 30.52
N GLN A 190 5.49 -19.99 30.44
CA GLN A 190 6.34 -19.76 31.61
C GLN A 190 6.43 -18.28 32.01
N THR A 191 6.12 -17.35 31.11
CA THR A 191 6.31 -15.92 31.37
C THR A 191 5.04 -15.27 31.92
N GLU A 192 5.01 -14.97 33.22
CA GLU A 192 3.98 -14.08 33.82
C GLU A 192 4.06 -12.64 33.25
N GLU A 193 5.24 -12.22 32.76
CA GLU A 193 5.48 -10.88 32.20
C GLU A 193 5.63 -10.86 30.66
N GLY A 194 5.43 -12.00 29.99
CA GLY A 194 5.55 -12.10 28.54
C GLY A 194 4.47 -11.30 27.83
N THR A 195 4.86 -10.48 26.85
CA THR A 195 3.90 -9.71 26.05
C THR A 195 3.83 -10.28 24.64
N LEU A 196 2.62 -10.68 24.22
CA LEU A 196 2.35 -11.20 22.89
C LEU A 196 1.53 -10.19 22.09
N ILE A 197 1.99 -9.84 20.88
CA ILE A 197 1.33 -8.89 19.99
C ILE A 197 1.13 -9.52 18.62
N PHE A 198 -0.08 -9.43 18.09
CA PHE A 198 -0.39 -9.82 16.71
C PHE A 198 0.13 -8.76 15.73
N LEU A 199 0.96 -9.14 14.76
CA LEU A 199 1.55 -8.17 13.82
C LEU A 199 0.70 -8.03 12.56
N GLY A 200 0.10 -9.13 12.12
CA GLY A 200 -0.65 -9.22 10.88
C GLY A 200 -0.56 -10.62 10.29
N VAL A 201 -0.93 -10.72 9.02
CA VAL A 201 -0.77 -11.92 8.20
C VAL A 201 0.17 -11.64 7.05
N GLU A 202 0.89 -12.63 6.58
CA GLU A 202 1.84 -12.48 5.48
C GLU A 202 1.10 -12.02 4.20
N LEU A 203 1.60 -10.96 3.57
CA LEU A 203 1.12 -10.55 2.24
C LEU A 203 1.46 -11.70 1.29
N GLN A 204 0.45 -12.38 0.74
CA GLN A 204 0.63 -13.43 -0.25
C GLN A 204 1.26 -12.86 -1.53
N PHE A 205 2.57 -12.67 -1.54
CA PHE A 205 3.36 -12.33 -2.72
C PHE A 205 4.11 -13.56 -3.24
N GLN A 206 3.48 -14.74 -3.16
CA GLN A 206 3.94 -15.97 -3.81
C GLN A 206 2.88 -17.07 -3.66
N MET A 207 1.85 -17.09 -4.50
CA MET A 207 0.97 -18.27 -4.67
C MET A 207 0.31 -18.29 -6.06
N ASN A 208 1.09 -18.01 -7.12
CA ASN A 208 0.73 -18.37 -8.50
C ASN A 208 1.83 -19.19 -9.21
N ARG A 209 2.82 -19.75 -8.50
CA ARG A 209 3.87 -20.60 -9.11
C ARG A 209 4.22 -21.90 -8.38
N LEU A 210 3.51 -22.28 -7.31
CA LEU A 210 3.72 -23.56 -6.60
C LEU A 210 2.49 -24.48 -6.56
N ALA A 211 1.37 -24.08 -7.19
CA ALA A 211 0.17 -24.93 -7.30
C ALA A 211 0.28 -26.05 -8.38
N ALA A 212 1.45 -26.26 -8.99
CA ALA A 212 1.64 -27.29 -10.03
C ALA A 212 2.51 -28.49 -9.58
N CYS A 213 2.96 -28.55 -8.33
CA CYS A 213 3.77 -29.66 -7.83
C CYS A 213 3.28 -30.13 -6.47
N ASN A 214 2.19 -30.90 -6.52
CA ASN A 214 1.83 -32.04 -5.64
C ASN A 214 0.32 -32.04 -5.44
N GLY A 215 -0.36 -32.80 -6.30
CA GLY A 215 -1.81 -33.01 -6.27
C GLY A 215 -2.30 -33.59 -4.94
N ARG A 216 -2.54 -32.71 -3.97
CA ARG A 216 -3.45 -32.94 -2.86
C ARG A 216 -4.47 -31.81 -2.87
N VAL A 217 -5.67 -32.15 -3.29
CA VAL A 217 -6.88 -31.36 -3.02
C VAL A 217 -6.97 -31.29 -1.50
N LEU A 218 -6.81 -30.10 -0.93
CA LEU A 218 -7.09 -29.89 0.49
C LEU A 218 -8.61 -29.89 0.63
N GLU A 219 -9.11 -30.80 1.46
CA GLU A 219 -10.53 -30.92 1.79
C GLU A 219 -11.05 -29.59 2.35
N GLU A 220 -12.23 -29.19 1.86
CA GLU A 220 -12.95 -28.00 2.27
C GLU A 220 -13.51 -28.22 3.68
N ASP A 221 -12.69 -27.98 4.71
CA ASP A 221 -13.12 -27.44 6.00
C ASP A 221 -11.90 -26.98 6.82
N GLU A 222 -11.94 -25.74 7.31
CA GLU A 222 -11.14 -25.20 8.44
C GLU A 222 -9.66 -24.74 8.25
N GLU A 223 -9.39 -23.72 7.42
CA GLU A 223 -8.61 -22.54 7.85
C GLU A 223 -8.47 -21.54 6.69
N ASP A 224 -8.55 -20.25 6.99
CA ASP A 224 -8.50 -19.11 6.05
C ASP A 224 -7.22 -19.01 5.20
N GLY A 225 -6.30 -19.97 5.28
CA GLY A 225 -5.04 -19.99 4.55
C GLY A 225 -4.06 -18.88 4.96
N LEU A 226 -4.37 -18.14 6.02
CA LEU A 226 -3.59 -16.99 6.46
C LEU A 226 -2.46 -17.40 7.39
N VAL A 227 -1.24 -17.00 7.04
CA VAL A 227 -0.04 -17.16 7.87
C VAL A 227 0.06 -15.98 8.82
N ALA A 228 -0.28 -16.18 10.09
CA ALA A 228 -0.24 -15.14 11.11
C ALA A 228 1.17 -14.91 11.64
N TRP A 229 1.47 -13.66 11.98
CA TRP A 229 2.74 -13.25 12.59
C TRP A 229 2.49 -12.64 13.98
N PHE A 230 3.31 -13.02 14.94
CA PHE A 230 3.27 -12.48 16.30
C PHE A 230 4.66 -12.01 16.77
N ALA A 231 4.70 -10.95 17.57
CA ALA A 231 5.86 -10.57 18.35
C ALA A 231 5.71 -11.06 19.77
N LEU A 232 6.71 -11.78 20.27
CA LEU A 232 6.77 -12.28 21.63
C LEU A 232 7.93 -11.61 22.37
N SER A 233 7.62 -10.89 23.45
CA SER A 233 8.64 -10.38 24.36
C SER A 233 8.85 -11.35 25.51
N ILE A 234 10.10 -11.73 25.73
CA ILE A 234 10.55 -12.61 26.82
C ILE A 234 11.46 -11.86 27.79
N ASP A 235 11.55 -12.37 29.01
CA ASP A 235 12.46 -11.85 30.04
C ASP A 235 13.93 -12.20 29.73
N SER A 236 14.85 -11.50 30.40
CA SER A 236 16.29 -11.69 30.18
C SER A 236 16.79 -13.10 30.51
N ALA A 237 16.20 -13.79 31.50
CA ALA A 237 16.64 -15.14 31.87
C ALA A 237 16.20 -16.18 30.82
N SER A 238 14.98 -16.05 30.31
CA SER A 238 14.48 -16.84 29.18
C SER A 238 15.29 -16.57 27.90
N ALA A 239 15.70 -15.31 27.68
CA ALA A 239 16.52 -14.93 26.53
C ALA A 239 17.91 -15.58 26.54
N GLU A 240 18.56 -15.74 27.69
CA GLU A 240 19.82 -16.48 27.79
C GLU A 240 19.64 -17.97 27.47
N LYS A 241 18.58 -18.60 27.98
CA LYS A 241 18.24 -19.99 27.64
C LYS A 241 17.95 -20.15 26.14
N PHE A 242 17.28 -19.17 25.54
CA PHE A 242 16.97 -19.16 24.12
C PHE A 242 18.26 -19.13 23.29
N LYS A 243 19.21 -18.25 23.65
CA LYS A 243 20.53 -18.15 22.99
C LYS A 243 21.33 -19.45 23.09
N GLN A 244 21.27 -20.15 24.22
CA GLN A 244 21.93 -21.45 24.38
C GLN A 244 21.36 -22.54 23.46
N LYS A 245 20.07 -22.46 23.12
CA LYS A 245 19.41 -23.43 22.24
C LYS A 245 19.61 -23.10 20.75
N HIS A 246 19.81 -21.82 20.43
CA HIS A 246 19.94 -21.31 19.06
C HIS A 246 21.26 -20.54 18.89
N GLU A 247 22.36 -21.27 18.72
CA GLU A 247 23.71 -20.70 18.64
C GLU A 247 23.90 -19.71 17.47
N ASP A 248 23.17 -19.90 16.38
CA ASP A 248 23.23 -19.04 15.18
C ASP A 248 22.41 -17.74 15.29
N CYS A 249 21.79 -17.48 16.45
CA CYS A 249 20.89 -16.36 16.67
C CYS A 249 21.37 -15.48 17.83
N TYR A 250 21.19 -14.17 17.68
CA TYR A 250 21.51 -13.20 18.73
C TYR A 250 20.50 -12.06 18.75
N PHE A 251 20.44 -11.34 19.87
CA PHE A 251 19.58 -10.16 20.00
C PHE A 251 20.29 -8.93 19.49
N LEU A 252 19.69 -8.23 18.54
CA LEU A 252 20.30 -7.09 17.85
C LEU A 252 20.36 -5.85 18.76
N HIS A 253 21.58 -5.49 19.22
CA HIS A 253 21.83 -4.32 20.06
C HIS A 253 23.17 -3.62 19.71
N PRO A 254 23.33 -2.32 19.97
CA PRO A 254 22.31 -1.35 20.36
C PRO A 254 21.36 -1.03 19.19
N PRO A 255 20.12 -0.55 19.44
CA PRO A 255 19.11 -0.40 18.39
C PRO A 255 19.53 0.49 17.21
N MET A 256 20.22 1.60 17.46
CA MET A 256 20.77 2.48 16.42
C MET A 256 22.30 2.38 16.47
N PRO A 257 23.00 2.14 15.34
CA PRO A 257 22.50 2.00 13.97
C PRO A 257 22.11 0.56 13.58
N ALA A 258 22.14 -0.41 14.50
CA ALA A 258 22.05 -1.83 14.15
C ALA A 258 20.75 -2.21 13.42
N LEU A 259 19.61 -1.60 13.76
CA LEU A 259 18.34 -1.82 13.07
C LEU A 259 18.37 -1.44 11.58
N LEU A 260 19.29 -0.57 11.15
CA LEU A 260 19.50 -0.20 9.74
C LEU A 260 20.20 -1.29 8.93
N GLN A 261 20.68 -2.36 9.58
CA GLN A 261 21.28 -3.52 8.91
C GLN A 261 20.22 -4.51 8.42
N LEU A 262 18.97 -4.37 8.85
CA LEU A 262 17.87 -5.23 8.40
C LEU A 262 17.43 -4.86 6.97
N PRO A 263 16.84 -5.80 6.23
CA PRO A 263 16.12 -5.46 5.00
C PRO A 263 14.93 -4.53 5.32
N GLU A 264 14.64 -3.57 4.43
CA GLU A 264 13.61 -2.53 4.62
C GLU A 264 12.25 -3.10 5.09
N LYS A 265 11.78 -4.18 4.45
CA LYS A 265 10.50 -4.80 4.78
C LYS A 265 10.50 -5.49 6.15
N GLU A 266 11.63 -6.05 6.58
CA GLU A 266 11.78 -6.65 7.91
C GLU A 266 11.93 -5.56 8.97
N ALA A 267 12.66 -4.49 8.64
CA ALA A 267 12.84 -3.32 9.49
C ALA A 267 11.49 -2.68 9.86
N GLY A 268 10.54 -2.56 8.91
CA GLY A 268 9.21 -2.03 9.24
C GLY A 268 8.36 -2.96 10.10
N VAL A 269 8.48 -4.29 9.96
CA VAL A 269 7.84 -5.25 10.89
C VAL A 269 8.43 -5.08 12.29
N VAL A 270 9.76 -4.94 12.41
CA VAL A 270 10.41 -4.66 13.70
C VAL A 270 9.99 -3.32 14.27
N ALA A 271 9.86 -2.28 13.45
CA ALA A 271 9.43 -0.97 13.91
C ALA A 271 8.01 -1.02 14.50
N GLN A 272 7.09 -1.74 13.87
CA GLN A 272 5.75 -1.99 14.41
C GLN A 272 5.84 -2.74 15.75
N ALA A 273 6.49 -3.91 15.78
CA ALA A 273 6.58 -4.76 16.96
C ALA A 273 7.24 -4.02 18.14
N ARG A 274 8.42 -3.44 17.90
CA ARG A 274 9.23 -2.75 18.90
C ARG A 274 8.50 -1.52 19.47
N SER A 275 7.77 -0.77 18.65
CA SER A 275 7.01 0.41 19.11
C SER A 275 5.88 0.02 20.05
N VAL A 276 5.12 -1.03 19.70
CA VAL A 276 4.03 -1.53 20.55
C VAL A 276 4.59 -2.16 21.83
N LEU A 277 5.67 -2.94 21.76
CA LEU A 277 6.36 -3.47 22.96
C LEU A 277 6.91 -2.37 23.86
N ALA A 278 7.49 -1.31 23.28
CA ALA A 278 7.97 -0.16 24.05
C ALA A 278 6.82 0.58 24.75
N TRP A 279 5.64 0.67 24.10
CA TRP A 279 4.42 1.17 24.72
C TRP A 279 3.95 0.26 25.86
N HIS A 280 4.05 -1.07 25.71
CA HIS A 280 3.74 -2.00 26.79
C HIS A 280 4.63 -1.79 28.02
N SER A 281 5.94 -1.68 27.80
CA SER A 281 6.95 -1.45 28.85
C SER A 281 6.74 -0.12 29.59
N ARG A 282 6.47 0.98 28.87
CA ARG A 282 6.37 2.32 29.47
C ARG A 282 5.01 2.62 30.12
N TYR A 283 3.92 2.11 29.56
CA TYR A 283 2.56 2.46 29.97
C TYR A 283 1.88 1.33 30.75
N ARG A 284 2.54 0.75 31.76
CA ARG A 284 2.00 -0.40 32.54
C ARG A 284 0.70 -0.07 33.29
N PHE A 285 0.50 1.21 33.64
CA PHE A 285 -0.65 1.69 34.41
C PHE A 285 -1.56 2.62 33.61
N CYS A 286 -2.81 2.74 34.05
CA CYS A 286 -3.81 3.62 33.45
C CYS A 286 -3.40 5.09 33.65
N PRO A 287 -3.27 5.89 32.57
CA PRO A 287 -2.90 7.30 32.68
C PRO A 287 -3.93 8.14 33.45
N THR A 288 -5.20 7.73 33.47
CA THR A 288 -6.30 8.50 34.06
C THR A 288 -6.40 8.33 35.57
N CYS A 289 -6.13 7.13 36.10
CA CYS A 289 -6.35 6.83 37.52
C CYS A 289 -5.21 6.05 38.21
N GLY A 290 -4.14 5.70 37.50
CA GLY A 290 -2.99 4.97 38.05
C GLY A 290 -3.22 3.47 38.31
N SER A 291 -4.41 2.94 38.05
CA SER A 291 -4.71 1.51 38.26
C SER A 291 -4.01 0.62 37.23
N ALA A 292 -3.90 -0.68 37.53
CA ALA A 292 -3.39 -1.68 36.59
C ALA A 292 -4.28 -1.80 35.34
N THR A 293 -3.68 -2.25 34.24
CA THR A 293 -4.35 -2.41 32.95
C THR A 293 -4.20 -3.84 32.44
N LYS A 294 -5.19 -4.32 31.69
CA LYS A 294 -5.11 -5.57 30.92
C LYS A 294 -4.88 -5.28 29.44
N ILE A 295 -4.21 -6.22 28.76
CA ILE A 295 -3.95 -6.15 27.32
C ILE A 295 -5.13 -6.79 26.56
N GLU A 296 -5.61 -6.10 25.54
CA GLU A 296 -6.71 -6.54 24.68
C GLU A 296 -6.39 -6.26 23.20
N GLU A 297 -7.30 -6.67 22.30
CA GLU A 297 -7.23 -6.43 20.86
C GLU A 297 -5.88 -6.87 20.23
N GLY A 298 -5.44 -8.10 20.53
CA GLY A 298 -4.19 -8.65 20.01
C GLY A 298 -2.93 -7.86 20.36
N GLY A 299 -2.95 -7.09 21.46
CA GLY A 299 -1.82 -6.27 21.91
C GLY A 299 -1.94 -4.78 21.57
N TYR A 300 -3.01 -4.33 20.92
CA TYR A 300 -3.17 -2.92 20.52
C TYR A 300 -4.06 -2.11 21.44
N LYS A 301 -4.52 -2.69 22.54
CA LYS A 301 -5.34 -1.97 23.51
C LYS A 301 -4.97 -2.31 24.94
N LYS A 302 -5.04 -1.30 25.79
CA LYS A 302 -4.97 -1.42 27.23
C LYS A 302 -6.26 -0.93 27.84
N THR A 303 -6.87 -1.78 28.64
CA THR A 303 -8.14 -1.49 29.31
C THR A 303 -7.89 -1.44 30.82
N CYS A 304 -8.37 -0.37 31.47
CA CYS A 304 -8.23 -0.18 32.90
C CYS A 304 -9.00 -1.27 33.67
N LEU A 305 -8.42 -1.80 34.75
CA LEU A 305 -9.10 -2.78 35.60
C LEU A 305 -10.08 -2.15 36.60
N LYS A 306 -10.04 -0.82 36.79
CA LYS A 306 -10.98 -0.10 37.65
C LYS A 306 -12.26 0.21 36.88
N GLU A 307 -13.36 -0.40 37.28
CA GLU A 307 -14.68 -0.31 36.63
C GLU A 307 -15.22 1.12 36.51
N ASP A 308 -15.00 1.95 37.53
CA ASP A 308 -15.47 3.35 37.56
C ASP A 308 -14.52 4.34 36.85
N CYS A 309 -13.55 3.85 36.09
CA CYS A 309 -12.57 4.74 35.46
C CYS A 309 -13.17 5.50 34.27
N PRO A 310 -12.98 6.84 34.17
CA PRO A 310 -13.44 7.62 33.01
C PRO A 310 -12.87 7.12 31.67
N SER A 311 -11.71 6.46 31.69
CA SER A 311 -11.10 5.86 30.49
C SER A 311 -11.96 4.76 29.86
N LEU A 312 -12.90 4.16 30.60
CA LEU A 312 -13.82 3.13 30.11
C LEU A 312 -15.09 3.71 29.49
N GLN A 313 -15.33 5.01 29.67
CA GLN A 313 -16.54 5.70 29.20
C GLN A 313 -16.22 6.40 27.87
N GLY A 314 -16.53 5.72 26.75
CA GLY A 314 -16.24 6.20 25.40
C GLY A 314 -14.90 5.71 24.83
N VAL A 315 -14.36 6.44 23.85
CA VAL A 315 -13.10 6.07 23.17
C VAL A 315 -12.03 7.11 23.46
N HIS A 316 -10.97 6.71 24.17
CA HIS A 316 -9.88 7.59 24.57
C HIS A 316 -8.53 7.09 24.04
N ASN A 317 -7.64 8.01 23.70
CA ASN A 317 -6.28 7.68 23.25
C ASN A 317 -5.41 7.03 24.34
N THR A 318 -5.82 7.10 25.61
CA THR A 318 -5.15 6.47 26.75
C THR A 318 -5.10 4.95 26.64
N SER A 319 -6.02 4.35 25.88
CA SER A 319 -6.11 2.92 25.66
C SER A 319 -5.25 2.40 24.51
N TYR A 320 -4.68 3.26 23.65
CA TYR A 320 -4.06 2.85 22.39
C TYR A 320 -2.55 3.20 22.32
N PRO A 321 -1.77 2.50 21.48
CA PRO A 321 -0.38 2.82 21.21
C PRO A 321 -0.20 4.25 20.71
N ARG A 322 0.90 4.90 21.12
CA ARG A 322 1.25 6.26 20.72
C ARG A 322 2.18 6.25 19.51
N VAL A 323 1.92 7.14 18.56
CA VAL A 323 2.83 7.46 17.46
C VAL A 323 3.34 8.88 17.69
N GLY A 324 4.65 9.05 17.77
CA GLY A 324 5.29 10.37 17.83
C GLY A 324 5.58 10.87 16.43
N GLU A 325 5.01 12.00 16.06
CA GLU A 325 5.31 12.66 14.79
C GLU A 325 6.56 13.54 14.96
N ASN A 326 7.67 13.12 14.35
CA ASN A 326 8.88 13.93 14.26
C ASN A 326 9.03 14.38 12.81
N ILE A 327 8.95 15.69 12.59
CA ILE A 327 9.35 16.31 11.31
C ILE A 327 10.86 16.46 11.38
N VAL A 328 11.58 15.64 10.61
CA VAL A 328 13.05 15.64 10.52
C VAL A 328 13.50 16.54 9.39
#